data_AF-A0A4Q1FM15-F1
#
_entry.id   AF-A0A4Q1FM15-F1
#
_cell.length_a   1.000
_cell.length_b   1.000
_cell.length_c   1.000
_cell.angle_alpha   90.00
_cell.angle_beta   90.00
_cell.angle_gamma   90.00
#
_symmetry.space_group_name_H-M   'P 1'
#
loop_
_entity.id
_entity.type
_entity.pdbx_description
1 polymer ?
#
loop_
_entity_poly.entity_id
_entity_poly.type
_entity_poly.pdbx_seq_one_letter_code
_entity_poly.pdbx_strand_id
1 'polypeptide(L)'
;MIMKYILMSAFALTLLACKGKENRKPEKKKDSLTVVNRLPDAESQKDFDILKVLLDEEVGNEKPEEIDYKNYTVSFHNDGDSYSVTYHKIANDDFNNDGITDYIIERNSEGMLGGNANTNSEVQYIIMGKDHKISERHEIQESAPFSYNILDGISYESGKLKATAMQNYRSYNKPVDSLESTDLSFIYKDGNVFEESYLTNCSLAQWKDKKIFNPSTEHQRSIDRHNYTETIEEKYISKGFEASAELSGCDNLVIIFEGNYKITDTDAKSIGEKGNQFLSFLAKNTNTVLQKDLSIIQNYYFTHKISEDEAKIGNLSFYIFSNKNKGVLNFRLVMTKESNPKQNENWEITTRIK
;
A
#
# COMPACT_ATOMS: atom_id res chain seq x y z
N MET A 1 5.03 -4.80 59.27
CA MET A 1 3.97 -5.13 60.24
C MET A 1 2.63 -4.96 59.53
N ILE A 2 1.99 -6.09 59.21
CA ILE A 2 0.56 -6.32 58.88
C ILE A 2 -0.04 -5.58 57.64
N MET A 3 -0.84 -6.15 56.74
CA MET A 3 -1.08 -7.47 56.15
C MET A 3 -2.10 -7.22 55.00
N LYS A 4 -2.05 -8.05 53.94
CA LYS A 4 -3.00 -8.19 52.82
C LYS A 4 -4.47 -8.29 53.29
N TYR A 5 -5.45 -8.06 52.41
CA TYR A 5 -6.46 -9.07 52.02
C TYR A 5 -7.24 -8.71 50.74
N ILE A 6 -7.38 -9.74 49.91
CA ILE A 6 -8.26 -9.95 48.76
C ILE A 6 -9.67 -10.26 49.29
N LEU A 7 -10.75 -9.87 48.59
CA LEU A 7 -12.01 -10.60 48.67
C LEU A 7 -12.70 -10.68 47.29
N MET A 8 -12.68 -11.88 46.71
CA MET A 8 -13.70 -12.36 45.77
C MET A 8 -14.97 -12.69 46.56
N SER A 9 -16.14 -12.47 45.95
CA SER A 9 -17.35 -13.20 46.36
C SER A 9 -18.19 -13.56 45.13
N ALA A 10 -18.34 -14.87 44.96
CA ALA A 10 -19.27 -15.56 44.08
C ALA A 10 -20.36 -16.22 44.93
N PHE A 11 -21.39 -16.73 44.26
CA PHE A 11 -22.57 -17.52 44.71
C PHE A 11 -23.84 -16.72 45.06
N ALA A 12 -24.94 -16.99 44.35
CA ALA A 12 -25.76 -18.17 44.61
C ALA A 12 -26.81 -18.42 43.51
N LEU A 13 -26.77 -19.63 42.93
CA LEU A 13 -27.91 -20.26 42.25
C LEU A 13 -29.05 -20.47 43.25
N THR A 14 -30.30 -20.24 42.83
CA THR A 14 -31.46 -20.93 43.40
C THR A 14 -32.24 -21.62 42.29
N LEU A 15 -32.21 -22.95 42.34
CA LEU A 15 -33.09 -23.86 41.63
C LEU A 15 -34.36 -24.03 42.46
N LEU A 16 -35.53 -23.83 41.84
CA LEU A 16 -36.78 -24.41 42.32
C LEU A 16 -37.50 -25.05 41.13
N ALA A 17 -37.49 -26.39 41.14
CA ALA A 17 -38.31 -27.23 40.31
C ALA A 17 -39.64 -27.51 41.02
N CYS A 18 -40.75 -27.41 40.31
CA CYS A 18 -41.96 -28.20 40.59
C CYS A 18 -42.66 -28.54 39.27
N LYS A 19 -42.83 -29.84 39.05
CA LYS A 19 -43.57 -30.47 37.94
C LYS A 19 -45.08 -30.33 38.17
N GLY A 20 -45.81 -30.12 37.07
CA GLY A 20 -47.24 -30.38 36.96
C GLY A 20 -47.71 -30.21 35.53
N LYS A 21 -47.91 -31.32 34.79
CA LYS A 21 -48.49 -31.34 33.44
C LYS A 21 -50.00 -31.16 33.53
N GLU A 22 -50.58 -30.31 32.69
CA GLU A 22 -51.91 -30.54 32.14
C GLU A 22 -52.10 -29.86 30.76
N ASN A 23 -52.65 -30.62 29.82
CA ASN A 23 -52.92 -30.24 28.44
C ASN A 23 -53.98 -29.13 28.35
N ARG A 24 -53.77 -28.14 27.48
CA ARG A 24 -54.84 -27.43 26.73
C ARG A 24 -54.24 -26.59 25.59
N LYS A 25 -54.72 -26.81 24.37
CA LYS A 25 -54.52 -25.92 23.20
C LYS A 25 -55.12 -24.53 23.49
N PRO A 26 -54.53 -23.46 22.91
CA PRO A 26 -55.34 -22.55 22.09
C PRO A 26 -54.57 -22.13 20.83
N GLU A 27 -55.12 -22.26 19.63
CA GLU A 27 -56.05 -21.32 18.97
C GLU A 27 -55.49 -19.93 18.70
N LYS A 28 -55.47 -19.61 17.40
CA LYS A 28 -54.91 -18.43 16.73
C LYS A 28 -55.53 -17.13 17.26
N LYS A 29 -54.69 -16.14 17.53
CA LYS A 29 -55.05 -14.73 17.37
C LYS A 29 -54.20 -14.11 16.26
N LYS A 30 -54.91 -13.57 15.28
CA LYS A 30 -54.44 -12.63 14.26
C LYS A 30 -53.96 -11.37 14.99
N ASP A 31 -52.73 -10.94 14.73
CA ASP A 31 -52.36 -9.55 14.87
C ASP A 31 -51.76 -9.03 13.58
N SER A 32 -52.11 -7.77 13.33
CA SER A 32 -51.98 -6.92 12.17
C SER A 32 -50.65 -6.97 11.42
N LEU A 33 -50.77 -7.11 10.10
CA LEU A 33 -49.79 -6.65 9.11
C LEU A 33 -49.51 -5.17 9.35
N THR A 34 -48.37 -4.88 9.97
CA THR A 34 -47.73 -3.57 9.82
C THR A 34 -46.71 -3.74 8.71
N VAL A 35 -47.00 -3.12 7.57
CA VAL A 35 -46.12 -3.03 6.41
C VAL A 35 -44.87 -2.29 6.86
N VAL A 36 -43.83 -3.03 7.21
CA VAL A 36 -42.47 -2.49 7.23
C VAL A 36 -42.08 -2.40 5.77
N ASN A 37 -41.98 -1.17 5.26
CA ASN A 37 -41.35 -0.87 3.99
C ASN A 37 -40.00 -1.59 3.95
N ARG A 38 -39.94 -2.67 3.16
CA ARG A 38 -38.65 -3.18 2.69
C ARG A 38 -38.03 -2.02 1.92
N LEU A 39 -36.84 -1.61 2.36
CA LEU A 39 -35.90 -0.89 1.51
C LEU A 39 -35.82 -1.62 0.17
N PRO A 40 -35.69 -0.91 -0.96
CA PRO A 40 -35.62 -1.53 -2.27
C PRO A 40 -34.55 -2.61 -2.24
N ASP A 41 -34.89 -3.76 -2.79
CA ASP A 41 -34.05 -4.95 -2.85
C ASP A 41 -32.61 -4.56 -3.18
N ALA A 42 -31.67 -5.03 -2.35
CA ALA A 42 -30.29 -5.18 -2.77
C ALA A 42 -30.35 -5.94 -4.10
N GLU A 43 -29.87 -5.33 -5.18
CA GLU A 43 -29.65 -6.02 -6.44
C GLU A 43 -28.94 -7.33 -6.09
N SER A 44 -29.55 -8.44 -6.51
CA SER A 44 -28.96 -9.73 -6.24
C SER A 44 -27.55 -9.73 -6.84
N GLN A 45 -26.55 -9.98 -5.99
CA GLN A 45 -25.12 -10.12 -6.31
C GLN A 45 -24.80 -11.11 -7.45
N LYS A 46 -25.82 -11.76 -8.03
CA LYS A 46 -25.74 -12.70 -9.16
C LYS A 46 -25.42 -12.05 -10.50
N ASP A 47 -25.64 -10.75 -10.68
CA ASP A 47 -25.50 -10.08 -11.99
C ASP A 47 -24.38 -9.03 -12.05
N PHE A 48 -23.56 -8.88 -10.99
CA PHE A 48 -22.46 -7.93 -10.99
C PHE A 48 -21.22 -8.49 -11.72
N ASP A 49 -20.86 -7.85 -12.82
CA ASP A 49 -19.71 -8.19 -13.65
C ASP A 49 -18.57 -7.18 -13.45
N ILE A 50 -17.64 -7.52 -12.56
CA ILE A 50 -16.48 -6.68 -12.26
C ILE A 50 -15.58 -6.46 -13.48
N LEU A 51 -15.44 -7.46 -14.35
CA LEU A 51 -14.54 -7.36 -15.51
C LEU A 51 -15.08 -6.34 -16.51
N LYS A 52 -16.40 -6.31 -16.70
CA LYS A 52 -17.07 -5.26 -17.47
C LYS A 52 -16.85 -3.87 -16.85
N VAL A 53 -16.94 -3.73 -15.53
CA VAL A 53 -16.70 -2.44 -14.84
C VAL A 53 -15.27 -1.96 -15.09
N LEU A 54 -14.27 -2.83 -14.92
CA LEU A 54 -12.86 -2.48 -15.15
C LEU A 54 -12.58 -2.16 -16.62
N LEU A 55 -13.20 -2.89 -17.55
CA LEU A 55 -13.09 -2.60 -18.98
C LEU A 55 -13.72 -1.25 -19.34
N ASP A 56 -14.89 -0.93 -18.77
CA ASP A 56 -15.54 0.38 -18.95
C ASP A 56 -14.71 1.52 -18.32
N GLU A 57 -14.05 1.29 -17.18
CA GLU A 57 -13.08 2.22 -16.58
C GLU A 57 -11.85 2.46 -17.47
N GLU A 58 -11.29 1.40 -18.06
CA GLU A 58 -10.16 1.48 -19.00
C GLU A 58 -10.51 2.32 -20.23
N VAL A 59 -11.71 2.14 -20.79
CA VAL A 59 -12.21 2.94 -21.91
C VAL A 59 -12.32 4.41 -21.52
N GLY A 60 -12.84 4.70 -20.33
CA GLY A 60 -12.95 6.06 -19.80
C GLY A 60 -13.64 7.02 -20.77
N ASN A 61 -12.92 8.06 -21.20
CA ASN A 61 -13.38 9.03 -22.21
C ASN A 61 -12.72 8.82 -23.60
N GLU A 62 -11.89 7.79 -23.74
CA GLU A 62 -11.19 7.50 -24.99
C GLU A 62 -12.12 6.81 -25.99
N LYS A 63 -11.75 6.85 -27.27
CA LYS A 63 -12.49 6.18 -28.33
C LYS A 63 -11.73 4.92 -28.76
N PRO A 64 -12.06 3.75 -28.22
CA PRO A 64 -11.41 2.52 -28.62
C PRO A 64 -11.74 2.17 -30.07
N GLU A 65 -10.85 1.40 -30.69
CA GLU A 65 -11.06 0.79 -31.99
C GLU A 65 -12.07 -0.36 -31.88
N GLU A 66 -11.91 -1.19 -30.84
CA GLU A 66 -12.76 -2.35 -30.57
C GLU A 66 -12.91 -2.58 -29.06
N ILE A 67 -14.10 -3.01 -28.63
CA ILE A 67 -14.37 -3.50 -27.28
C ILE A 67 -15.02 -4.88 -27.41
N ASP A 68 -14.38 -5.91 -26.86
CA ASP A 68 -14.89 -7.26 -26.76
C ASP A 68 -15.24 -7.61 -25.31
N TYR A 69 -16.49 -7.39 -24.93
CA TYR A 69 -17.01 -7.74 -23.60
C TYR A 69 -17.08 -9.26 -23.34
N LYS A 70 -16.94 -10.11 -24.35
CA LYS A 70 -16.96 -11.56 -24.16
C LYS A 70 -15.61 -12.06 -23.64
N ASN A 71 -14.53 -11.49 -24.17
CA ASN A 71 -13.16 -11.81 -23.76
C ASN A 71 -12.57 -10.78 -22.79
N TYR A 72 -13.31 -9.71 -22.50
CA TYR A 72 -12.91 -8.57 -21.67
C TYR A 72 -11.62 -7.90 -22.18
N THR A 73 -11.60 -7.66 -23.49
CA THR A 73 -10.50 -7.00 -24.19
C THR A 73 -10.96 -5.68 -24.78
N VAL A 74 -10.12 -4.66 -24.74
CA VAL A 74 -10.30 -3.40 -25.44
C VAL A 74 -9.05 -3.10 -26.26
N SER A 75 -9.22 -2.61 -27.48
CA SER A 75 -8.12 -2.19 -28.36
C SER A 75 -8.25 -0.73 -28.72
N PHE A 76 -7.13 -0.02 -28.73
CA PHE A 76 -7.03 1.39 -29.03
C PHE A 76 -6.16 1.60 -30.26
N HIS A 77 -6.67 2.42 -31.18
CA HIS A 77 -5.89 2.93 -32.28
C HIS A 77 -5.15 4.19 -31.86
N ASN A 78 -3.84 4.22 -32.10
CA ASN A 78 -3.02 5.40 -31.99
C ASN A 78 -2.12 5.42 -33.22
N ASP A 79 -1.97 6.55 -33.91
CA ASP A 79 -1.39 6.65 -35.25
C ASP A 79 0.03 6.02 -35.34
N GLY A 80 0.10 4.71 -35.65
CA GLY A 80 1.32 3.91 -35.73
C GLY A 80 1.61 2.97 -34.55
N ASP A 81 0.89 3.10 -33.43
CA ASP A 81 1.22 2.51 -32.12
C ASP A 81 -0.03 1.96 -31.38
N SER A 82 -0.76 1.04 -31.98
CA SER A 82 -1.93 0.40 -31.35
C SER A 82 -1.57 -0.38 -30.09
N TYR A 83 -2.50 -0.45 -29.14
CA TYR A 83 -2.40 -1.29 -27.95
C TYR A 83 -3.75 -1.89 -27.55
N SER A 84 -3.72 -2.98 -26.79
CA SER A 84 -4.89 -3.70 -26.30
C SER A 84 -4.73 -4.05 -24.83
N VAL A 85 -5.80 -3.93 -24.06
CA VAL A 85 -5.84 -4.31 -22.65
C VAL A 85 -6.83 -5.45 -22.46
N THR A 86 -6.44 -6.47 -21.71
CA THR A 86 -7.31 -7.62 -21.39
C THR A 86 -7.36 -7.85 -19.89
N TYR A 87 -8.55 -8.17 -19.39
CA TYR A 87 -8.79 -8.46 -17.98
C TYR A 87 -9.18 -9.93 -17.78
N HIS A 88 -8.55 -10.59 -16.80
CA HIS A 88 -8.87 -11.96 -16.41
C HIS A 88 -9.11 -12.07 -14.92
N LYS A 89 -10.20 -12.72 -14.51
CA LYS A 89 -10.45 -12.96 -13.09
C LYS A 89 -9.66 -14.18 -12.62
N ILE A 90 -8.73 -13.97 -11.69
CA ILE A 90 -8.00 -15.05 -11.00
C ILE A 90 -8.88 -15.65 -9.90
N ALA A 91 -9.44 -14.81 -9.03
CA ALA A 91 -10.23 -15.26 -7.89
C ALA A 91 -11.28 -14.24 -7.43
N ASN A 92 -12.15 -14.68 -6.55
CA ASN A 92 -13.06 -13.85 -5.76
C ASN A 92 -13.22 -14.47 -4.38
N ASP A 93 -13.27 -13.63 -3.35
CA ASP A 93 -13.48 -14.00 -1.94
C ASP A 93 -13.92 -12.74 -1.17
N ASP A 94 -14.16 -12.83 0.13
CA ASP A 94 -14.36 -11.68 1.01
C ASP A 94 -13.05 -11.41 1.78
N PHE A 95 -12.14 -10.61 1.19
CA PHE A 95 -10.78 -10.46 1.71
C PHE A 95 -10.74 -9.66 3.01
N ASN A 96 -11.62 -8.67 3.14
CA ASN A 96 -11.69 -7.77 4.29
C ASN A 96 -12.74 -8.21 5.35
N ASN A 97 -13.48 -9.30 5.10
CA ASN A 97 -14.54 -9.85 5.96
C ASN A 97 -15.70 -8.88 6.23
N ASP A 98 -16.05 -8.03 5.26
CA ASP A 98 -17.16 -7.08 5.37
C ASP A 98 -18.50 -7.62 4.80
N GLY A 99 -18.48 -8.85 4.27
CA GLY A 99 -19.63 -9.51 3.66
C GLY A 99 -19.85 -9.15 2.18
N ILE A 100 -18.95 -8.38 1.57
CA ILE A 100 -18.95 -8.03 0.15
C ILE A 100 -17.89 -8.87 -0.57
N THR A 101 -18.19 -9.32 -1.79
CA THR A 101 -17.23 -10.07 -2.60
C THR A 101 -16.22 -9.12 -3.22
N ASP A 102 -14.95 -9.41 -2.97
CA ASP A 102 -13.76 -8.81 -3.55
C ASP A 102 -13.20 -9.68 -4.69
N TYR A 103 -12.26 -9.12 -5.46
CA TYR A 103 -11.73 -9.77 -6.65
C TYR A 103 -10.22 -9.67 -6.77
N ILE A 104 -9.60 -10.72 -7.30
CA ILE A 104 -8.22 -10.68 -7.81
C ILE A 104 -8.31 -10.80 -9.33
N ILE A 105 -7.80 -9.77 -10.00
CA ILE A 105 -7.86 -9.60 -11.45
C ILE A 105 -6.44 -9.50 -11.99
N GLU A 106 -6.17 -10.20 -13.07
CA GLU A 106 -4.99 -9.99 -13.90
C GLU A 106 -5.34 -8.99 -15.00
N ARG A 107 -4.51 -7.95 -15.14
CA ARG A 107 -4.62 -6.95 -16.22
C ARG A 107 -3.39 -7.05 -17.10
N ASN A 108 -3.60 -7.43 -18.35
CA ASN A 108 -2.57 -7.53 -19.37
C ASN A 108 -2.68 -6.38 -20.38
N SER A 109 -1.56 -5.80 -20.78
CA SER A 109 -1.47 -4.75 -21.81
C SER A 109 -0.51 -5.17 -22.92
N GLU A 110 -1.01 -5.26 -24.15
CA GLU A 110 -0.29 -5.62 -25.40
C GLU A 110 -0.21 -4.43 -26.42
N GLY A 111 0.84 -4.20 -27.27
CA GLY A 111 1.05 -2.94 -28.08
C GLY A 111 2.39 -2.15 -27.99
N MET A 112 2.54 -0.88 -28.43
CA MET A 112 3.62 -0.05 -27.83
C MET A 112 3.07 0.42 -26.49
N LEU A 113 3.70 0.01 -25.37
CA LEU A 113 3.04 -0.36 -24.10
C LEU A 113 2.43 -1.77 -24.04
N GLY A 114 2.85 -2.70 -24.92
CA GLY A 114 2.49 -4.11 -24.80
C GLY A 114 2.98 -5.26 -25.78
N GLY A 115 3.72 -5.08 -26.88
CA GLY A 115 4.22 -6.19 -27.71
C GLY A 115 5.28 -6.96 -26.92
N ASN A 116 5.90 -8.03 -27.41
CA ASN A 116 6.88 -8.80 -26.61
C ASN A 116 8.03 -7.99 -25.96
N ALA A 117 8.29 -6.75 -26.40
CA ALA A 117 9.23 -5.80 -25.80
C ALA A 117 8.61 -4.74 -24.88
N ASN A 118 7.29 -4.69 -24.76
CA ASN A 118 6.49 -3.68 -24.07
C ASN A 118 5.31 -4.26 -23.25
N THR A 119 5.07 -5.58 -23.23
CA THR A 119 4.01 -6.25 -22.44
C THR A 119 4.11 -5.90 -20.97
N ASN A 120 3.01 -5.40 -20.40
CA ASN A 120 2.88 -5.21 -18.96
C ASN A 120 1.75 -6.10 -18.46
N SER A 121 2.02 -6.84 -17.40
CA SER A 121 1.00 -7.53 -16.63
C SER A 121 1.08 -7.12 -15.17
N GLU A 122 -0.07 -7.01 -14.54
CA GLU A 122 -0.23 -6.78 -13.11
C GLU A 122 -1.40 -7.58 -12.55
N VAL A 123 -1.24 -7.98 -11.28
CA VAL A 123 -2.32 -8.52 -10.47
C VAL A 123 -2.90 -7.40 -9.62
N GLN A 124 -4.21 -7.19 -9.74
CA GLN A 124 -4.98 -6.22 -9.01
C GLN A 124 -5.86 -6.91 -7.97
N TYR A 125 -5.71 -6.54 -6.70
CA TYR A 125 -6.72 -6.80 -5.67
C TYR A 125 -7.71 -5.65 -5.67
N ILE A 126 -8.95 -5.96 -5.97
CA ILE A 126 -10.07 -5.01 -6.01
C ILE A 126 -10.94 -5.26 -4.79
N ILE A 127 -10.86 -4.34 -3.82
CA ILE A 127 -11.68 -4.38 -2.61
C ILE A 127 -12.95 -3.60 -2.87
N MET A 128 -14.08 -4.28 -2.77
CA MET A 128 -15.38 -3.73 -3.06
C MET A 128 -15.98 -3.07 -1.83
N GLY A 129 -16.64 -1.94 -2.05
CA GLY A 129 -17.50 -1.28 -1.10
C GLY A 129 -18.96 -1.52 -1.42
N LYS A 130 -19.82 -0.86 -0.63
CA LYS A 130 -21.27 -0.87 -0.84
C LYS A 130 -21.64 -0.34 -2.23
N ASP A 131 -22.81 -0.73 -2.70
CA ASP A 131 -23.39 -0.29 -3.97
C ASP A 131 -22.47 -0.56 -5.18
N HIS A 132 -21.73 -1.68 -5.13
CA HIS A 132 -20.85 -2.14 -6.20
C HIS A 132 -19.73 -1.16 -6.59
N LYS A 133 -19.29 -0.32 -5.66
CA LYS A 133 -18.18 0.63 -5.89
C LYS A 133 -16.86 0.04 -5.45
N ILE A 134 -15.79 0.29 -6.20
CA ILE A 134 -14.43 -0.05 -5.75
C ILE A 134 -14.07 0.87 -4.57
N SER A 135 -13.70 0.27 -3.44
CA SER A 135 -13.25 0.98 -2.24
C SER A 135 -11.74 1.13 -2.21
N GLU A 136 -11.01 0.07 -2.58
CA GLU A 136 -9.54 0.05 -2.62
C GLU A 136 -9.05 -0.76 -3.81
N ARG A 137 -7.86 -0.41 -4.30
CA ARG A 137 -7.13 -1.14 -5.33
C ARG A 137 -5.69 -1.31 -4.85
N HIS A 138 -5.18 -2.54 -4.91
CA HIS A 138 -3.78 -2.84 -4.62
C HIS A 138 -3.18 -3.57 -5.82
N GLU A 139 -1.98 -3.19 -6.22
CA GLU A 139 -1.35 -3.65 -7.47
C GLU A 139 -0.02 -4.35 -7.18
N ILE A 140 0.16 -5.51 -7.81
CA ILE A 140 1.41 -6.26 -7.84
C ILE A 140 1.84 -6.34 -9.29
N GLN A 141 3.04 -5.86 -9.61
CA GLN A 141 3.58 -6.01 -10.96
C GLN A 141 3.89 -7.50 -11.19
N GLU A 142 3.23 -8.09 -12.17
CA GLU A 142 3.55 -9.44 -12.63
C GLU A 142 4.74 -9.38 -13.59
N SER A 143 4.66 -8.54 -14.62
CA SER A 143 5.72 -8.46 -15.64
C SER A 143 5.77 -7.08 -16.27
N ALA A 144 6.98 -6.59 -16.54
CA ALA A 144 7.23 -5.45 -17.41
C ALA A 144 8.59 -5.64 -18.10
N PRO A 145 8.88 -5.00 -19.24
CA PRO A 145 10.11 -5.25 -20.00
C PRO A 145 11.41 -5.04 -19.21
N PHE A 146 11.40 -4.12 -18.25
CA PHE A 146 12.53 -3.83 -17.38
C PHE A 146 12.16 -3.91 -15.90
N SER A 147 11.13 -4.68 -15.54
CA SER A 147 10.91 -5.05 -14.14
C SER A 147 12.09 -5.86 -13.64
N TYR A 148 12.35 -5.88 -12.34
CA TYR A 148 13.40 -6.74 -11.78
C TYR A 148 12.95 -8.20 -11.72
N ASN A 149 11.65 -8.40 -11.51
CA ASN A 149 11.05 -9.71 -11.36
C ASN A 149 9.95 -9.91 -12.40
N ILE A 150 9.76 -11.15 -12.84
CA ILE A 150 8.59 -11.63 -13.54
C ILE A 150 7.92 -12.63 -12.60
N LEU A 151 6.62 -12.47 -12.32
CA LEU A 151 5.82 -13.44 -11.61
C LEU A 151 5.22 -14.43 -12.62
N ASP A 152 5.25 -15.71 -12.29
CA ASP A 152 4.67 -16.80 -13.08
C ASP A 152 3.97 -17.81 -12.14
N GLY A 153 3.18 -18.72 -12.69
CA GLY A 153 2.51 -19.78 -11.94
C GLY A 153 1.48 -19.24 -10.93
N ILE A 154 0.85 -18.11 -11.25
CA ILE A 154 -0.08 -17.41 -10.37
C ILE A 154 -1.28 -18.30 -10.06
N SER A 155 -1.55 -18.48 -8.77
CA SER A 155 -2.71 -19.24 -8.30
C SER A 155 -3.23 -18.67 -6.99
N TYR A 156 -4.53 -18.80 -6.74
CA TYR A 156 -5.14 -18.37 -5.49
C TYR A 156 -5.74 -19.57 -4.75
N GLU A 157 -5.26 -19.82 -3.55
CA GLU A 157 -5.76 -20.91 -2.71
C GLU A 157 -5.64 -20.56 -1.22
N SER A 158 -6.66 -20.93 -0.45
CA SER A 158 -6.67 -20.78 1.02
C SER A 158 -6.40 -19.35 1.51
N GLY A 159 -6.96 -18.34 0.83
CA GLY A 159 -6.78 -16.93 1.21
C GLY A 159 -5.49 -16.28 0.71
N LYS A 160 -4.71 -16.97 -0.13
CA LYS A 160 -3.36 -16.54 -0.54
C LYS A 160 -3.18 -16.61 -2.04
N LEU A 161 -2.55 -15.59 -2.62
CA LEU A 161 -2.05 -15.63 -3.99
C LEU A 161 -0.61 -16.13 -3.98
N LYS A 162 -0.35 -17.25 -4.63
CA LYS A 162 0.98 -17.82 -4.80
C LYS A 162 1.49 -17.53 -6.19
N ALA A 163 2.79 -17.27 -6.30
CA ALA A 163 3.48 -17.08 -7.56
C ALA A 163 4.94 -17.48 -7.42
N THR A 164 5.62 -17.78 -8.52
CA THR A 164 7.07 -17.88 -8.57
C THR A 164 7.61 -16.58 -9.16
N ALA A 165 8.44 -15.86 -8.40
CA ALA A 165 9.20 -14.72 -8.91
C ALA A 165 10.50 -15.20 -9.55
N MET A 166 10.77 -14.78 -10.78
CA MET A 166 12.01 -15.04 -11.50
C MET A 166 12.69 -13.73 -11.85
N GLN A 167 14.03 -13.68 -11.78
CA GLN A 167 14.80 -12.54 -12.27
C GLN A 167 14.43 -12.24 -13.74
N ASN A 168 14.20 -10.97 -14.07
CA ASN A 168 13.95 -10.58 -15.46
C ASN A 168 15.26 -10.60 -16.25
N TYR A 169 15.34 -11.43 -17.30
CA TYR A 169 16.54 -11.55 -18.14
C TYR A 169 16.99 -10.21 -18.75
N ARG A 170 16.08 -9.27 -19.00
CA ARG A 170 16.39 -7.96 -19.58
C ARG A 170 17.06 -7.03 -18.57
N SER A 171 16.63 -7.08 -17.31
CA SER A 171 17.16 -6.24 -16.23
C SER A 171 18.50 -6.77 -15.74
N TYR A 172 18.65 -8.09 -15.65
CA TYR A 172 19.86 -8.73 -15.15
C TYR A 172 20.89 -9.06 -16.24
N ASN A 173 20.51 -9.01 -17.52
CA ASN A 173 21.36 -9.36 -18.65
C ASN A 173 22.05 -10.73 -18.49
N LYS A 174 21.27 -11.71 -18.01
CA LYS A 174 21.71 -13.10 -17.77
C LYS A 174 20.98 -14.07 -18.72
N PRO A 175 21.61 -15.20 -19.12
CA PRO A 175 20.91 -16.30 -19.78
C PRO A 175 19.74 -16.84 -18.94
N VAL A 176 18.67 -17.30 -19.61
CA VAL A 176 17.45 -17.81 -18.94
C VAL A 176 17.76 -18.92 -17.93
N ASP A 177 18.63 -19.87 -18.30
CA ASP A 177 19.01 -21.00 -17.43
C ASP A 177 19.85 -20.59 -16.21
N SER A 178 20.26 -19.33 -16.12
CA SER A 178 21.01 -18.77 -14.98
C SER A 178 20.20 -17.77 -14.16
N LEU A 179 18.94 -17.53 -14.53
CA LEU A 179 18.05 -16.67 -13.74
C LEU A 179 17.69 -17.37 -12.44
N GLU A 180 17.74 -16.59 -11.37
CA GLU A 180 17.29 -17.05 -10.07
C GLU A 180 15.77 -16.96 -9.98
N SER A 181 15.16 -17.86 -9.20
CA SER A 181 13.73 -17.87 -8.92
C SER A 181 13.47 -18.14 -7.44
N THR A 182 12.33 -17.66 -6.95
CA THR A 182 11.86 -17.89 -5.57
C THR A 182 10.35 -17.94 -5.54
N ASP A 183 9.77 -18.72 -4.62
CA ASP A 183 8.33 -18.77 -4.43
C ASP A 183 7.88 -17.63 -3.52
N LEU A 184 6.85 -16.91 -3.95
CA LEU A 184 6.21 -15.84 -3.22
C LEU A 184 4.78 -16.23 -2.83
N SER A 185 4.31 -15.63 -1.76
CA SER A 185 2.95 -15.78 -1.26
C SER A 185 2.45 -14.42 -0.79
N PHE A 186 1.31 -13.99 -1.28
CA PHE A 186 0.70 -12.70 -0.98
C PHE A 186 -0.61 -12.90 -0.22
N ILE A 187 -0.84 -12.04 0.78
CA ILE A 187 -2.04 -12.04 1.60
C ILE A 187 -2.62 -10.63 1.73
N TYR A 188 -3.95 -10.52 1.65
CA TYR A 188 -4.63 -9.29 2.05
C TYR A 188 -4.79 -9.27 3.57
N LYS A 189 -4.28 -8.23 4.22
CA LYS A 189 -4.31 -8.07 5.67
C LYS A 189 -4.18 -6.60 6.05
N ASP A 190 -4.89 -6.17 7.10
CA ASP A 190 -4.78 -4.82 7.67
C ASP A 190 -4.94 -3.69 6.61
N GLY A 191 -5.82 -3.89 5.63
CA GLY A 191 -6.11 -2.92 4.57
C GLY A 191 -5.09 -2.87 3.43
N ASN A 192 -4.25 -3.90 3.25
CA ASN A 192 -3.18 -3.90 2.25
C ASN A 192 -2.80 -5.34 1.82
N VAL A 193 -2.02 -5.49 0.74
CA VAL A 193 -1.56 -6.78 0.20
C VAL A 193 -0.07 -6.99 0.45
N PHE A 194 0.25 -7.89 1.38
CA PHE A 194 1.64 -8.16 1.76
C PHE A 194 2.16 -9.46 1.16
N GLU A 195 3.37 -9.42 0.61
CA GLU A 195 4.19 -10.62 0.46
C GLU A 195 4.55 -11.14 1.87
N GLU A 196 4.26 -12.40 2.18
CA GLU A 196 4.26 -12.91 3.56
C GLU A 196 5.62 -12.78 4.26
N SER A 197 6.72 -12.98 3.53
CA SER A 197 8.05 -12.88 4.11
C SER A 197 8.41 -11.45 4.50
N TYR A 198 7.83 -10.41 3.86
CA TYR A 198 7.95 -9.02 4.29
C TYR A 198 7.55 -8.88 5.77
N LEU A 199 6.41 -9.45 6.17
CA LEU A 199 5.84 -9.30 7.50
C LEU A 199 6.76 -9.83 8.61
N THR A 200 7.55 -10.86 8.31
CA THR A 200 8.44 -11.49 9.30
C THR A 200 9.89 -11.01 9.19
N ASN A 201 10.36 -10.72 7.97
CA ASN A 201 11.79 -10.59 7.70
C ASN A 201 12.25 -9.14 7.56
N CYS A 202 11.35 -8.19 7.36
CA CYS A 202 11.72 -6.79 7.14
C CYS A 202 11.63 -5.95 8.42
N SER A 203 12.66 -5.13 8.62
CA SER A 203 12.73 -4.18 9.74
C SER A 203 11.57 -3.18 9.74
N LEU A 204 11.19 -2.66 8.56
CA LEU A 204 10.03 -1.76 8.46
C LEU A 204 8.74 -2.45 8.89
N ALA A 205 8.52 -3.71 8.50
CA ALA A 205 7.32 -4.48 8.85
C ALA A 205 7.11 -4.56 10.37
N GLN A 206 8.22 -4.67 11.11
CA GLN A 206 8.26 -4.82 12.58
C GLN A 206 8.08 -3.50 13.34
N TRP A 207 8.03 -2.35 12.68
CA TRP A 207 7.75 -1.07 13.34
C TRP A 207 6.33 -1.04 13.90
N LYS A 208 6.20 -0.85 15.22
CA LYS A 208 4.90 -0.83 15.90
C LYS A 208 4.04 0.36 15.47
N ASP A 209 4.65 1.55 15.50
CA ASP A 209 3.99 2.79 15.16
C ASP A 209 4.41 3.19 13.75
N LYS A 210 3.62 2.77 12.75
CA LYS A 210 3.80 3.03 11.31
C LYS A 210 3.56 4.51 10.98
N LYS A 211 4.22 5.41 11.70
CA LYS A 211 4.02 6.87 11.66
C LYS A 211 5.36 7.56 11.48
N ILE A 212 5.37 8.57 10.63
CA ILE A 212 6.54 9.39 10.33
C ILE A 212 6.44 10.71 11.11
N PHE A 213 5.37 11.47 10.93
CA PHE A 213 5.10 12.73 11.62
C PHE A 213 4.26 12.55 12.88
N ASN A 214 4.41 13.47 13.83
CA ASN A 214 3.63 13.53 15.05
C ASN A 214 3.23 14.98 15.38
N PRO A 215 1.99 15.42 15.08
CA PRO A 215 0.93 14.68 14.37
C PRO A 215 1.12 14.68 12.84
N SER A 216 0.47 13.75 12.13
CA SER A 216 0.25 13.82 10.67
C SER A 216 -1.18 14.31 10.36
N THR A 217 -1.36 15.00 9.23
CA THR A 217 -2.66 15.42 8.70
C THR A 217 -3.25 14.39 7.74
N GLU A 218 -2.40 13.68 7.01
CA GLU A 218 -2.75 12.57 6.14
C GLU A 218 -1.78 11.42 6.38
N HIS A 219 -2.26 10.19 6.22
CA HIS A 219 -1.49 8.97 6.41
C HIS A 219 -2.01 7.89 5.47
N GLN A 220 -1.12 7.34 4.66
CA GLN A 220 -1.38 6.27 3.73
C GLN A 220 -0.29 5.21 3.84
N ARG A 221 -0.69 3.95 3.67
CA ARG A 221 0.19 2.79 3.57
C ARG A 221 -0.14 2.11 2.26
N SER A 222 0.88 1.73 1.51
CA SER A 222 0.76 0.97 0.27
C SER A 222 1.89 -0.05 0.19
N ILE A 223 1.90 -0.85 -0.87
CA ILE A 223 2.96 -1.80 -1.17
C ILE A 223 3.55 -1.41 -2.51
N ASP A 224 4.87 -1.31 -2.56
CA ASP A 224 5.60 -1.11 -3.80
C ASP A 224 5.35 -2.31 -4.70
N ARG A 225 4.74 -2.05 -5.85
CA ARG A 225 4.31 -3.09 -6.79
C ARG A 225 5.47 -3.90 -7.39
N HIS A 226 6.71 -3.42 -7.31
CA HIS A 226 7.90 -4.09 -7.87
C HIS A 226 8.72 -4.85 -6.82
N ASN A 227 8.82 -4.29 -5.61
CA ASN A 227 9.68 -4.76 -4.52
C ASN A 227 8.92 -5.53 -3.44
N TYR A 228 7.59 -5.43 -3.47
CA TYR A 228 6.68 -6.05 -2.50
C TYR A 228 7.06 -5.65 -1.06
N THR A 229 7.44 -4.40 -0.89
CA THR A 229 7.77 -3.77 0.40
C THR A 229 6.79 -2.64 0.67
N GLU A 230 6.47 -2.42 1.94
CA GLU A 230 5.56 -1.35 2.31
C GLU A 230 6.14 0.03 2.04
N THR A 231 5.31 0.93 1.55
CA THR A 231 5.54 2.37 1.54
C THR A 231 4.59 3.04 2.55
N ILE A 232 5.11 4.01 3.29
CA ILE A 232 4.35 4.82 4.23
C ILE A 232 4.46 6.26 3.77
N GLU A 233 3.33 6.88 3.48
CA GLU A 233 3.24 8.27 3.05
C GLU A 233 2.47 9.08 4.07
N GLU A 234 3.04 10.22 4.49
CA GLU A 234 2.36 11.13 5.40
C GLU A 234 2.51 12.58 4.96
N LYS A 235 1.51 13.39 5.33
CA LYS A 235 1.57 14.85 5.19
C LYS A 235 1.42 15.54 6.53
N TYR A 236 1.94 16.75 6.59
CA TYR A 236 1.74 17.71 7.66
C TYR A 236 1.44 19.07 7.04
N ILE A 237 0.37 19.72 7.49
CA ILE A 237 -0.05 21.03 6.99
C ILE A 237 -0.18 22.01 8.15
N SER A 238 0.43 23.19 7.99
CA SER A 238 0.31 24.31 8.90
C SER A 238 0.27 25.64 8.14
N LYS A 239 0.01 26.75 8.84
CA LYS A 239 -0.09 28.07 8.20
C LYS A 239 1.25 28.48 7.58
N GLY A 240 1.34 28.39 6.25
CA GLY A 240 2.51 28.82 5.47
C GLY A 240 3.61 27.77 5.30
N PHE A 241 3.38 26.55 5.79
CA PHE A 241 4.32 25.42 5.65
C PHE A 241 3.57 24.11 5.50
N GLU A 242 3.94 23.35 4.47
CA GLU A 242 3.43 22.02 4.16
C GLU A 242 4.64 21.07 4.08
N ALA A 243 4.53 19.89 4.67
CA ALA A 243 5.54 18.85 4.57
C ALA A 243 4.92 17.54 4.15
N SER A 244 5.66 16.75 3.38
CA SER A 244 5.35 15.36 3.06
C SER A 244 6.54 14.49 3.41
N ALA A 245 6.27 13.22 3.69
CA ALA A 245 7.28 12.21 3.85
C ALA A 245 6.85 10.90 3.23
N GLU A 246 7.80 10.22 2.59
CA GLU A 246 7.67 8.86 2.09
C GLU A 246 8.76 8.01 2.75
N LEU A 247 8.38 6.92 3.41
CA LEU A 247 9.27 5.92 4.01
C LEU A 247 9.04 4.59 3.30
N SER A 248 10.11 3.98 2.81
CA SER A 248 10.07 2.70 2.11
C SER A 248 11.27 1.82 2.45
N GLY A 249 11.21 0.57 2.01
CA GLY A 249 12.28 -0.40 2.14
C GLY A 249 11.95 -1.60 3.03
N CYS A 250 12.95 -2.46 3.23
CA CYS A 250 12.84 -3.66 4.06
C CYS A 250 13.75 -3.53 5.29
N ASP A 251 15.05 -3.78 5.12
CA ASP A 251 16.08 -3.62 6.16
C ASP A 251 16.89 -2.35 5.96
N ASN A 252 17.19 -2.03 4.70
CA ASN A 252 17.68 -0.71 4.30
C ASN A 252 16.47 0.20 4.12
N LEU A 253 16.36 1.21 4.97
CA LEU A 253 15.23 2.14 4.96
C LEU A 253 15.61 3.40 4.19
N VAL A 254 14.75 3.83 3.29
CA VAL A 254 14.87 5.11 2.58
C VAL A 254 13.72 5.99 3.01
N ILE A 255 14.03 7.24 3.36
CA ILE A 255 13.03 8.23 3.73
C ILE A 255 13.29 9.51 2.96
N ILE A 256 12.25 10.02 2.33
CA ILE A 256 12.25 11.27 1.60
C ILE A 256 11.32 12.23 2.32
N PHE A 257 11.86 13.33 2.82
CA PHE A 257 11.08 14.42 3.38
C PHE A 257 11.07 15.59 2.40
N GLU A 258 9.89 16.14 2.13
CA GLU A 258 9.76 17.39 1.38
C GLU A 258 9.09 18.45 2.25
N GLY A 259 9.57 19.68 2.17
CA GLY A 259 9.07 20.82 2.92
C GLY A 259 8.88 22.03 2.03
N ASN A 260 7.66 22.55 1.96
CA ASN A 260 7.27 23.67 1.10
C ASN A 260 6.92 24.89 1.96
N TYR A 261 7.69 25.96 1.82
CA TYR A 261 7.42 27.26 2.44
C TYR A 261 6.83 28.23 1.45
N LYS A 262 5.73 28.89 1.83
CA LYS A 262 5.23 30.06 1.11
C LYS A 262 6.13 31.24 1.43
N ILE A 263 6.81 31.78 0.42
CA ILE A 263 7.81 32.84 0.60
C ILE A 263 7.57 34.02 -0.34
N THR A 264 7.86 35.21 0.15
CA THR A 264 7.93 36.45 -0.66
C THR A 264 9.37 36.88 -0.93
N ASP A 265 10.29 36.51 -0.04
CA ASP A 265 11.72 36.81 -0.12
C ASP A 265 12.52 35.53 -0.41
N THR A 266 13.53 35.65 -1.25
CA THR A 266 14.26 34.54 -1.87
C THR A 266 15.77 34.72 -1.81
N ASP A 267 16.26 35.61 -0.93
CA ASP A 267 17.68 35.79 -0.72
C ASP A 267 18.36 34.52 -0.16
N ALA A 268 19.66 34.36 -0.40
CA ALA A 268 20.40 33.17 0.00
C ALA A 268 20.44 32.96 1.53
N LYS A 269 20.35 34.05 2.30
CA LYS A 269 20.31 34.02 3.76
C LYS A 269 18.98 33.43 4.26
N SER A 270 17.86 33.88 3.70
CA SER A 270 16.52 33.34 3.94
C SER A 270 16.44 31.86 3.58
N ILE A 271 17.07 31.43 2.48
CA ILE A 271 17.14 30.00 2.11
C ILE A 271 17.86 29.19 3.19
N GLY A 272 19.04 29.63 3.66
CA GLY A 272 19.77 28.96 4.73
C GLY A 272 18.99 28.89 6.04
N GLU A 273 18.35 29.99 6.44
CA GLU A 273 17.49 30.05 7.64
C GLU A 273 16.29 29.11 7.52
N LYS A 274 15.66 29.03 6.34
CA LYS A 274 14.54 28.12 6.07
C LYS A 274 14.95 26.65 6.03
N GLY A 275 16.15 26.35 5.53
CA GLY A 275 16.72 25.01 5.60
C GLY A 275 16.92 24.55 7.04
N ASN A 276 17.47 25.43 7.90
CA ASN A 276 17.60 25.14 9.33
C ASN A 276 16.24 24.98 10.03
N GLN A 277 15.24 25.80 9.66
CA GLN A 277 13.86 25.64 10.15
C GLN A 277 13.27 24.29 9.74
N PHE A 278 13.50 23.85 8.50
CA PHE A 278 13.04 22.55 8.00
C PHE A 278 13.65 21.39 8.78
N LEU A 279 14.98 21.37 8.94
CA LEU A 279 15.66 20.32 9.73
C LEU A 279 15.22 20.32 11.19
N SER A 280 15.02 21.50 11.78
CA SER A 280 14.51 21.64 13.15
C SER A 280 13.07 21.15 13.29
N PHE A 281 12.23 21.39 12.27
CA PHE A 281 10.88 20.85 12.21
C PHE A 281 10.93 19.32 12.18
N LEU A 282 11.72 18.73 11.30
CA LEU A 282 11.83 17.28 11.17
C LEU A 282 12.33 16.62 12.47
N ALA A 283 13.40 17.13 13.08
CA ALA A 283 13.96 16.57 14.31
C ALA A 283 12.99 16.64 15.51
N LYS A 284 12.01 17.55 15.49
CA LYS A 284 11.03 17.74 16.57
C LYS A 284 9.69 17.05 16.32
N ASN A 285 9.22 17.02 15.08
CA ASN A 285 7.83 16.63 14.74
C ASN A 285 7.75 15.28 14.03
N THR A 286 8.79 14.45 14.14
CA THR A 286 8.78 13.07 13.64
C THR A 286 8.69 12.05 14.78
N ASN A 287 8.41 10.79 14.47
CA ASN A 287 8.43 9.68 15.42
C ASN A 287 9.83 9.52 16.05
N THR A 288 9.88 9.15 17.33
CA THR A 288 11.11 8.93 18.10
C THR A 288 12.15 8.04 17.41
N VAL A 289 11.73 7.04 16.62
CA VAL A 289 12.65 6.17 15.85
C VAL A 289 13.46 7.00 14.84
N LEU A 290 12.87 8.02 14.23
CA LEU A 290 13.48 8.89 13.23
C LEU A 290 14.18 10.10 13.84
N GLN A 291 13.67 10.62 14.96
CA GLN A 291 14.20 11.82 15.62
C GLN A 291 15.69 11.74 15.91
N LYS A 292 16.19 10.54 16.30
CA LYS A 292 17.63 10.34 16.56
C LYS A 292 18.47 10.59 15.31
N ASP A 293 18.09 9.99 14.19
CA ASP A 293 18.84 10.09 12.94
C ASP A 293 18.70 11.51 12.35
N LEU A 294 17.52 12.11 12.44
CA LEU A 294 17.29 13.50 12.03
C LEU A 294 18.05 14.53 12.88
N SER A 295 18.24 14.26 14.18
CA SER A 295 19.08 15.11 15.03
C SER A 295 20.55 15.04 14.63
N ILE A 296 21.03 13.88 14.17
CA ILE A 296 22.40 13.74 13.62
C ILE A 296 22.54 14.60 12.35
N ILE A 297 21.57 14.52 11.44
CA ILE A 297 21.55 15.30 10.20
C ILE A 297 21.48 16.81 10.49
N GLN A 298 20.60 17.23 11.40
CA GLN A 298 20.48 18.62 11.82
C GLN A 298 21.81 19.15 12.37
N ASN A 299 22.46 18.40 13.26
CA ASN A 299 23.74 18.79 13.84
C ASN A 299 24.86 18.86 12.79
N TYR A 300 24.85 17.97 11.79
CA TYR A 300 25.80 18.03 10.69
C TYR A 300 25.70 19.36 9.93
N TYR A 301 24.48 19.78 9.57
CA TYR A 301 24.26 21.04 8.85
C TYR A 301 24.35 22.30 9.72
N PHE A 302 24.50 22.18 11.04
CA PHE A 302 24.90 23.32 11.88
C PHE A 302 26.38 23.68 11.71
N THR A 303 27.23 22.73 11.30
CA THR A 303 28.66 22.97 11.09
C THR A 303 29.08 22.91 9.62
N HIS A 304 28.18 22.48 8.73
CA HIS A 304 28.42 22.37 7.29
C HIS A 304 27.36 23.15 6.52
N LYS A 305 27.76 23.72 5.38
CA LYS A 305 26.80 24.33 4.46
C LYS A 305 25.90 23.23 3.89
N ILE A 306 24.61 23.53 3.74
CA ILE A 306 23.69 22.71 2.94
C ILE A 306 24.30 22.47 1.55
N SER A 307 24.40 21.20 1.17
CA SER A 307 24.88 20.72 -0.13
C SER A 307 23.98 19.59 -0.62
N GLU A 308 23.92 19.47 -1.94
CA GLU A 308 23.30 18.34 -2.65
C GLU A 308 24.21 17.11 -2.68
N ASP A 309 25.48 17.26 -2.26
CA ASP A 309 26.41 16.15 -2.10
C ASP A 309 25.97 15.23 -0.95
N GLU A 310 26.10 13.92 -1.17
CA GLU A 310 25.84 12.93 -0.13
C GLU A 310 26.84 13.07 1.04
N ALA A 311 26.29 13.19 2.24
CA ALA A 311 27.02 13.05 3.49
C ALA A 311 26.74 11.68 4.11
N LYS A 312 27.74 11.08 4.76
CA LYS A 312 27.61 9.78 5.45
C LYS A 312 28.12 9.88 6.88
N ILE A 313 27.32 9.40 7.84
CA ILE A 313 27.67 9.29 9.25
C ILE A 313 27.29 7.88 9.73
N GLY A 314 28.31 7.02 9.88
CA GLY A 314 28.07 5.61 10.20
C GLY A 314 27.29 4.92 9.08
N ASN A 315 26.12 4.38 9.41
CA ASN A 315 25.23 3.71 8.46
C ASN A 315 24.09 4.60 7.93
N LEU A 316 24.14 5.89 8.25
CA LEU A 316 23.20 6.90 7.77
C LEU A 316 23.85 7.68 6.63
N SER A 317 23.27 7.68 5.45
CA SER A 317 23.60 8.60 4.36
C SER A 317 22.46 9.56 4.09
N PHE A 318 22.77 10.79 3.69
CA PHE A 318 21.76 11.83 3.48
C PHE A 318 22.28 12.98 2.62
N TYR A 319 21.35 13.68 1.99
CA TYR A 319 21.61 14.90 1.23
C TYR A 319 20.33 15.73 1.16
N ILE A 320 20.49 17.05 1.01
CA ILE A 320 19.35 17.97 0.99
C ILE A 320 19.42 18.92 -0.20
N PHE A 321 18.33 18.92 -0.97
CA PHE A 321 18.12 19.86 -2.07
C PHE A 321 17.27 21.03 -1.61
N SER A 322 17.43 22.15 -2.31
CA SER A 322 16.48 23.24 -2.25
C SER A 322 16.14 23.71 -3.65
N ASN A 323 14.84 23.82 -3.96
CA ASN A 323 14.36 24.36 -5.21
C ASN A 323 13.46 25.57 -4.97
N LYS A 324 13.59 26.58 -5.83
CA LYS A 324 12.81 27.82 -5.77
C LYS A 324 11.86 27.91 -6.96
N ASN A 325 10.57 27.90 -6.65
CA ASN A 325 9.50 28.19 -7.59
C ASN A 325 8.84 29.54 -7.24
N LYS A 326 7.98 30.04 -8.12
CA LYS A 326 7.31 31.34 -7.92
C LYS A 326 6.44 31.29 -6.65
N GLY A 327 6.90 31.98 -5.60
CA GLY A 327 6.21 32.08 -4.31
C GLY A 327 6.40 30.89 -3.36
N VAL A 328 7.22 29.90 -3.73
CA VAL A 328 7.43 28.68 -2.94
C VAL A 328 8.91 28.31 -2.92
N LEU A 329 9.42 28.03 -1.72
CA LEU A 329 10.74 27.41 -1.51
C LEU A 329 10.54 25.99 -1.00
N ASN A 330 11.02 25.03 -1.77
CA ASN A 330 10.98 23.61 -1.46
C ASN A 330 12.34 23.17 -0.92
N PHE A 331 12.32 22.31 0.10
CA PHE A 331 13.45 21.52 0.54
C PHE A 331 13.11 20.05 0.40
N ARG A 332 14.08 19.24 -0.04
CA ARG A 332 13.96 17.79 -0.09
C ARG A 332 15.15 17.16 0.60
N LEU A 333 14.93 16.51 1.74
CA LEU A 333 15.92 15.70 2.43
C LEU A 333 15.69 14.24 2.04
N VAL A 334 16.70 13.61 1.46
CA VAL A 334 16.72 12.16 1.28
C VAL A 334 17.66 11.60 2.33
N MET A 335 17.21 10.60 3.09
CA MET A 335 18.04 9.87 4.04
C MET A 335 17.89 8.37 3.85
N THR A 336 19.01 7.67 3.89
CA THR A 336 19.08 6.21 3.79
C THR A 336 19.75 5.66 5.04
N LYS A 337 19.11 4.67 5.67
CA LYS A 337 19.66 3.93 6.80
C LYS A 337 19.97 2.50 6.37
N GLU A 338 21.25 2.24 6.16
CA GLU A 338 21.76 0.94 5.73
C GLU A 338 21.90 0.01 6.95
N SER A 339 21.18 -1.12 6.95
CA SER A 339 21.30 -2.12 8.01
C SER A 339 21.76 -3.48 7.47
N ASN A 340 21.51 -3.74 6.19
CA ASN A 340 21.87 -4.96 5.50
C ASN A 340 22.69 -4.63 4.23
N PRO A 341 24.02 -4.79 4.24
CA PRO A 341 24.85 -4.47 3.08
C PRO A 341 24.64 -5.42 1.89
N LYS A 342 23.92 -6.53 2.08
CA LYS A 342 23.54 -7.46 1.01
C LYS A 342 22.21 -7.09 0.36
N GLN A 343 21.48 -6.10 0.86
CA GLN A 343 20.24 -5.61 0.25
C GLN A 343 20.53 -4.39 -0.63
N ASN A 344 21.26 -4.63 -1.71
CA ASN A 344 21.69 -3.60 -2.65
C ASN A 344 20.88 -3.57 -3.95
N GLU A 345 20.15 -4.65 -4.29
CA GLU A 345 19.28 -4.70 -5.47
C GLU A 345 17.89 -5.28 -5.14
N ASN A 346 16.95 -5.14 -6.09
CA ASN A 346 15.55 -5.50 -5.88
C ASN A 346 15.31 -7.01 -5.80
N TRP A 347 16.25 -7.82 -6.31
CA TRP A 347 16.20 -9.27 -6.16
C TRP A 347 16.46 -9.70 -4.71
N GLU A 348 17.46 -9.12 -4.05
CA GLU A 348 17.75 -9.37 -2.64
C GLU A 348 16.66 -8.83 -1.72
N ILE A 349 15.98 -7.76 -2.16
CA ILE A 349 14.72 -7.35 -1.54
C ILE A 349 13.70 -8.47 -1.69
N THR A 350 13.41 -8.96 -2.89
CA THR A 350 12.38 -10.00 -3.14
C THR A 350 12.65 -11.31 -2.38
N THR A 351 13.90 -11.75 -2.33
CA THR A 351 14.33 -12.99 -1.66
C THR A 351 14.62 -12.83 -0.17
N ARG A 352 14.64 -11.59 0.34
CA ARG A 352 14.96 -11.21 1.73
C ARG A 352 16.30 -11.77 2.23
N ILE A 353 17.32 -11.82 1.36
CA ILE A 353 18.66 -12.31 1.70
C ILE A 353 19.30 -11.41 2.78
N LYS A 354 19.87 -12.02 3.82
CA LYS A 354 20.58 -11.35 4.94
C LYS A 354 22.06 -11.69 4.99
#